data_AF-A0A346PU04-F1
#
_entry.id   AF-A0A346PU04-F1
#
_cell.length_a   1.000
_cell.length_b   1.000
_cell.length_c   1.000
_cell.angle_alpha   90.00
_cell.angle_beta   90.00
_cell.angle_gamma   90.00
#
_symmetry.space_group_name_H-M   'P 1'
#
loop_
_entity.id
_entity.type
_entity.pdbx_description
1 polymer ?
#
loop_
_entity_poly.entity_id
_entity_poly.type
_entity_poly.pdbx_seq_one_letter_code
_entity_poly.pdbx_strand_id
1 'polypeptide(L)'
;MRTDVRWPLYSVAASRPRSTVHNRQARSIGRYRVWWFLYSAFAGLSMQTHIVPVGFDYDRLIAPLVRDQVDVDRVILLEGAVGSEANVEYSRNLSRKLETDFRNLLGAETDRFVLEDVYDYDEAFEQAFELITAELDDGNEVWVNVAAMPRTVSFAFATAAHSLMVERQDDREAIHTYYTAPEKYLETELAEELREGIDLLEALIDGWDATEPVETVVGRERIDDRLESVRELLAEFDERGTTIGAKEIDGGHIVELPVASFSNVKPFEELILYKLGEDGEFDSVSELAESLARELNEEYTDSFRSKVIYTVDRLGPGGKGYIEREEHGKSYRTRLSRIGELWVRAHSDSGLGH
;
A
#
# COMPACT_ATOMS: atom_id res chain seq x y z
N MET A 1 -24.89 14.52 52.07
CA MET A 1 -24.86 15.80 52.82
C MET A 1 -23.40 16.21 53.04
N ARG A 2 -23.11 17.50 53.27
CA ARG A 2 -21.80 17.99 53.70
C ARG A 2 -21.63 17.82 55.21
N THR A 3 -20.39 17.66 55.69
CA THR A 3 -19.79 18.55 56.73
C THR A 3 -18.29 18.28 56.91
N ASP A 4 -17.47 19.32 56.76
CA ASP A 4 -16.11 19.39 57.32
C ASP A 4 -16.14 19.62 58.84
N VAL A 5 -15.12 19.12 59.56
CA VAL A 5 -14.60 19.74 60.80
C VAL A 5 -13.07 19.63 60.82
N ARG A 6 -12.38 20.60 61.43
CA ARG A 6 -10.92 20.80 61.40
C ARG A 6 -10.23 20.55 62.77
N TRP A 7 -8.97 20.10 62.70
CA TRP A 7 -7.76 20.44 63.51
C TRP A 7 -7.85 20.82 65.01
N PRO A 8 -6.86 20.37 65.80
CA PRO A 8 -5.80 21.25 66.32
C PRO A 8 -4.37 20.77 65.92
N LEU A 9 -3.34 21.56 65.63
CA LEU A 9 -2.70 22.78 66.20
C LEU A 9 -1.58 22.52 67.24
N TYR A 10 -0.33 22.88 66.88
CA TYR A 10 0.90 23.31 67.63
C TYR A 10 2.10 23.06 66.66
N SER A 11 3.00 23.98 66.24
CA SER A 11 3.71 25.14 66.84
C SER A 11 4.77 24.67 67.87
N VAL A 12 6.08 24.97 67.87
CA VAL A 12 7.03 25.97 67.27
C VAL A 12 8.37 25.23 66.94
N ALA A 13 9.40 25.58 66.13
CA ALA A 13 10.00 26.76 65.44
C ALA A 13 10.62 26.32 64.06
N ALA A 14 11.18 27.11 63.12
CA ALA A 14 11.61 28.53 62.98
C ALA A 14 13.13 28.88 63.07
N SER A 15 13.94 28.66 62.00
CA SER A 15 15.23 29.37 61.76
C SER A 15 15.59 29.52 60.26
N ARG A 16 16.30 30.60 59.87
CA ARG A 16 16.84 30.90 58.52
C ARG A 16 18.26 31.46 58.63
N PRO A 17 19.14 31.17 57.66
CA PRO A 17 20.16 32.13 57.20
C PRO A 17 19.75 32.82 55.88
N ARG A 18 20.56 33.79 55.42
CA ARG A 18 20.39 34.55 54.16
C ARG A 18 21.56 34.30 53.21
N SER A 19 21.41 34.79 51.96
CA SER A 19 22.44 34.95 50.90
C SER A 19 22.96 33.64 50.28
N THR A 20 23.42 33.62 49.01
CA THR A 20 23.76 34.75 48.11
C THR A 20 23.32 34.47 46.66
N VAL A 21 22.94 35.50 45.91
CA VAL A 21 22.79 35.42 44.45
C VAL A 21 24.18 35.59 43.80
N HIS A 22 24.59 34.65 42.93
CA HIS A 22 25.53 34.95 41.85
C HIS A 22 25.39 34.00 40.64
N ASN A 23 25.57 34.58 39.46
CA ASN A 23 25.33 34.00 38.13
C ASN A 23 26.35 32.91 37.74
N ARG A 24 25.89 31.78 37.16
CA ARG A 24 26.63 31.00 36.15
C ARG A 24 25.72 30.37 35.09
N GLN A 25 25.68 30.97 33.91
CA GLN A 25 25.38 30.29 32.65
C GLN A 25 26.47 29.26 32.27
N ALA A 26 26.24 28.55 31.16
CA ALA A 26 27.16 27.65 30.45
C ALA A 26 27.48 26.28 31.12
N ARG A 27 26.59 25.30 30.90
CA ARG A 27 26.90 23.84 30.83
C ARG A 27 25.69 23.01 30.33
N SER A 28 25.45 22.98 29.02
CA SER A 28 24.38 22.13 28.41
C SER A 28 24.73 21.52 27.03
N ILE A 29 25.66 22.12 26.29
CA ILE A 29 26.01 21.76 24.89
C ILE A 29 26.54 20.30 24.75
N GLY A 30 27.00 19.67 25.84
CA GLY A 30 27.61 18.34 25.81
C GLY A 30 26.66 17.13 25.75
N ARG A 31 25.34 17.29 25.93
CA ARG A 31 24.40 16.13 25.95
C ARG A 31 23.75 15.80 24.60
N TYR A 32 23.40 16.80 23.81
CA TYR A 32 22.64 16.60 22.57
C TYR A 32 23.43 15.85 21.47
N ARG A 33 24.75 16.06 21.38
CA ARG A 33 25.60 15.32 20.40
C ARG A 33 25.74 13.82 20.71
N VAL A 34 25.57 13.40 21.96
CA VAL A 34 25.63 11.96 22.33
C VAL A 34 24.32 11.27 21.98
N TRP A 35 23.18 11.95 22.15
CA TRP A 35 21.89 11.44 21.67
C TRP A 35 21.87 11.32 20.14
N TRP A 36 22.35 12.33 19.41
CA TRP A 36 22.41 12.25 17.93
C TRP A 36 23.29 11.09 17.43
N PHE A 37 24.45 10.85 18.05
CA PHE A 37 25.30 9.69 17.71
C PHE A 37 24.73 8.32 18.12
N LEU A 38 23.76 8.27 19.02
CA LEU A 38 23.02 7.04 19.33
C LEU A 38 21.83 6.86 18.39
N TYR A 39 21.13 7.95 18.05
CA TYR A 39 20.05 7.92 17.06
C TYR A 39 20.56 7.55 15.66
N SER A 40 21.69 8.08 15.23
CA SER A 40 22.36 7.68 13.97
C SER A 40 23.09 6.32 14.03
N ALA A 41 23.08 5.65 15.18
CA ALA A 41 23.56 4.27 15.34
C ALA A 41 22.41 3.27 15.59
N PHE A 42 21.19 3.78 15.79
CA PHE A 42 19.92 3.06 15.82
C PHE A 42 18.94 3.66 14.80
N ALA A 43 19.47 4.22 13.70
CA ALA A 43 18.82 4.16 12.41
C ALA A 43 18.96 2.71 11.93
N GLY A 44 18.24 1.81 12.62
CA GLY A 44 18.07 0.44 12.20
C GLY A 44 17.35 0.42 10.87
N LEU A 45 17.61 -0.61 10.08
CA LEU A 45 16.96 -0.81 8.79
C LEU A 45 15.44 -0.88 9.02
N SER A 46 14.71 0.15 8.59
CA SER A 46 13.25 0.12 8.47
C SER A 46 12.93 -0.88 7.36
N MET A 47 12.36 -2.03 7.73
CA MET A 47 12.18 -3.13 6.78
C MET A 47 10.97 -2.87 5.89
N GLN A 48 11.11 -3.08 4.57
CA GLN A 48 9.97 -3.08 3.65
C GLN A 48 9.22 -4.42 3.77
N THR A 49 8.10 -4.39 4.48
CA THR A 49 7.26 -5.54 4.82
C THR A 49 6.02 -5.59 3.91
N HIS A 50 5.98 -6.56 3.00
CA HIS A 50 4.86 -6.76 2.08
C HIS A 50 3.82 -7.72 2.67
N ILE A 51 2.57 -7.27 2.81
CA ILE A 51 1.42 -8.13 3.16
C ILE A 51 0.83 -8.66 1.84
N VAL A 52 0.95 -9.97 1.61
CA VAL A 52 0.72 -10.61 0.30
C VAL A 52 -0.44 -11.62 0.39
N PRO A 53 -1.57 -11.37 -0.30
CA PRO A 53 -2.77 -12.21 -0.25
C PRO A 53 -2.60 -13.51 -1.06
N VAL A 54 -2.48 -14.66 -0.38
CA VAL A 54 -2.35 -15.97 -1.04
C VAL A 54 -3.72 -16.51 -1.45
N GLY A 55 -4.17 -16.12 -2.64
CA GLY A 55 -5.39 -16.64 -3.27
C GLY A 55 -5.10 -17.81 -4.22
N PHE A 56 -5.36 -17.55 -5.50
CA PHE A 56 -5.13 -18.49 -6.62
C PHE A 56 -4.21 -17.91 -7.70
N ASP A 57 -3.50 -16.81 -7.47
CA ASP A 57 -2.56 -16.20 -8.43
C ASP A 57 -1.12 -16.28 -7.94
N TYR A 58 -0.19 -16.72 -8.79
CA TYR A 58 1.26 -16.67 -8.53
C TYR A 58 1.89 -15.40 -9.12
N ASP A 59 1.81 -15.22 -10.44
CA ASP A 59 2.58 -14.21 -11.17
C ASP A 59 2.32 -12.79 -10.62
N ARG A 60 1.05 -12.44 -10.36
CA ARG A 60 0.64 -11.12 -9.85
C ARG A 60 1.17 -10.76 -8.47
N LEU A 61 1.68 -11.72 -7.69
CA LEU A 61 2.13 -11.50 -6.32
C LEU A 61 3.64 -11.27 -6.21
N ILE A 62 4.44 -11.86 -7.11
CA ILE A 62 5.91 -11.81 -7.06
C ILE A 62 6.57 -11.25 -8.32
N ALA A 63 5.99 -11.45 -9.51
CA ALA A 63 6.59 -10.96 -10.76
C ALA A 63 6.74 -9.42 -10.84
N PRO A 64 5.81 -8.59 -10.32
CA PRO A 64 6.01 -7.13 -10.26
C PRO A 64 7.27 -6.74 -9.48
N LEU A 65 7.41 -7.30 -8.28
CA LEU A 65 8.48 -6.96 -7.34
C LEU A 65 9.86 -7.32 -7.93
N VAL A 66 9.95 -8.49 -8.59
CA VAL A 66 11.16 -8.94 -9.29
C VAL A 66 11.44 -8.15 -10.58
N ARG A 67 10.41 -7.80 -11.37
CA ARG A 67 10.57 -7.03 -12.63
C ARG A 67 11.01 -5.59 -12.37
N ASP A 68 10.36 -4.92 -11.42
CA ASP A 68 10.55 -3.51 -11.13
C ASP A 68 11.72 -3.26 -10.16
N GLN A 69 12.34 -4.32 -9.63
CA GLN A 69 13.42 -4.27 -8.62
C GLN A 69 12.99 -3.51 -7.36
N VAL A 70 11.82 -3.88 -6.84
CA VAL A 70 11.32 -3.39 -5.55
C VAL A 70 12.12 -4.07 -4.44
N ASP A 71 12.61 -3.29 -3.48
CA ASP A 71 13.24 -3.82 -2.27
C ASP A 71 12.17 -4.52 -1.41
N VAL A 72 12.48 -5.72 -0.91
CA VAL A 72 11.53 -6.52 -0.10
C VAL A 72 12.31 -7.23 1.00
N ASP A 73 12.37 -6.62 2.18
CA ASP A 73 13.06 -7.21 3.34
C ASP A 73 12.25 -8.37 3.93
N ARG A 74 10.91 -8.26 3.95
CA ARG A 74 10.03 -9.26 4.56
C ARG A 74 8.67 -9.37 3.86
N VAL A 75 8.10 -10.57 3.86
CA VAL A 75 6.78 -10.89 3.31
C VAL A 75 5.93 -11.60 4.35
N ILE A 76 4.71 -11.10 4.58
CA ILE A 76 3.68 -11.76 5.36
C ILE A 76 2.69 -12.37 4.39
N LEU A 77 2.77 -13.69 4.21
CA LEU A 77 1.86 -14.46 3.36
C LEU A 77 0.53 -14.62 4.09
N LEU A 78 -0.48 -13.89 3.60
CA LEU A 78 -1.83 -13.91 4.14
C LEU A 78 -2.61 -15.09 3.55
N GLU A 79 -2.73 -16.16 4.32
CA GLU A 79 -3.47 -17.37 4.02
C GLU A 79 -4.92 -17.29 4.54
N GLY A 80 -5.83 -18.06 3.93
CA GLY A 80 -7.22 -18.14 4.34
C GLY A 80 -7.98 -19.26 3.64
N ALA A 81 -8.99 -19.83 4.28
CA ALA A 81 -9.67 -21.04 3.81
C ALA A 81 -10.76 -20.74 2.76
N VAL A 82 -10.37 -20.54 1.49
CA VAL A 82 -11.30 -20.26 0.40
C VAL A 82 -11.96 -21.54 -0.16
N GLY A 83 -13.01 -22.04 0.49
CA GLY A 83 -13.92 -23.05 -0.09
C GLY A 83 -13.58 -24.52 0.19
N SER A 84 -13.20 -25.29 -0.84
CA SER A 84 -13.10 -26.76 -0.74
C SER A 84 -11.77 -27.28 -0.15
N GLU A 85 -11.71 -28.54 0.29
CA GLU A 85 -10.45 -29.16 0.73
C GLU A 85 -9.36 -29.13 -0.36
N ALA A 86 -9.73 -29.29 -1.63
CA ALA A 86 -8.82 -29.19 -2.77
C ALA A 86 -8.31 -27.75 -2.98
N ASN A 87 -9.16 -26.74 -2.73
CA ASN A 87 -8.75 -25.34 -2.76
C ASN A 87 -7.72 -25.06 -1.66
N VAL A 88 -7.94 -25.60 -0.46
CA VAL A 88 -7.01 -25.46 0.68
C VAL A 88 -5.69 -26.18 0.42
N GLU A 89 -5.68 -27.33 -0.25
CA GLU A 89 -4.43 -27.98 -0.70
C GLU A 89 -3.71 -27.14 -1.77
N TYR A 90 -4.45 -26.61 -2.75
CA TYR A 90 -3.91 -25.75 -3.81
C TYR A 90 -3.26 -24.48 -3.25
N SER A 91 -3.98 -23.67 -2.45
CA SER A 91 -3.42 -22.45 -1.86
C SER A 91 -2.25 -22.75 -0.88
N ARG A 92 -2.21 -23.93 -0.25
CA ARG A 92 -1.02 -24.39 0.52
C ARG A 92 0.17 -24.75 -0.36
N ASN A 93 -0.05 -25.28 -1.57
CA ASN A 93 1.02 -25.51 -2.55
C ASN A 93 1.56 -24.16 -3.07
N LEU A 94 0.66 -23.26 -3.46
CA LEU A 94 1.00 -21.91 -3.93
C LEU A 94 1.74 -21.08 -2.86
N SER A 95 1.26 -21.11 -1.60
CA SER A 95 1.95 -20.52 -0.45
C SER A 95 3.38 -21.04 -0.31
N ARG A 96 3.59 -22.37 -0.33
CA ARG A 96 4.94 -22.97 -0.24
C ARG A 96 5.85 -22.59 -1.42
N LYS A 97 5.29 -22.38 -2.61
CA LYS A 97 6.02 -21.88 -3.78
C LYS A 97 6.45 -20.42 -3.57
N LEU A 98 5.50 -19.53 -3.33
CA LEU A 98 5.75 -18.11 -3.03
C LEU A 98 6.78 -17.93 -1.90
N GLU A 99 6.63 -18.66 -0.78
CA GLU A 99 7.56 -18.65 0.36
C GLU A 99 8.99 -19.12 -0.01
N THR A 100 9.12 -19.97 -1.02
CA THR A 100 10.42 -20.42 -1.55
C THR A 100 11.00 -19.36 -2.48
N ASP A 101 10.19 -18.80 -3.36
CA ASP A 101 10.65 -17.89 -4.41
C ASP A 101 10.88 -16.46 -3.91
N PHE A 102 10.14 -15.97 -2.91
CA PHE A 102 10.46 -14.72 -2.22
C PHE A 102 11.86 -14.74 -1.59
N ARG A 103 12.22 -15.84 -0.89
CA ARG A 103 13.57 -16.02 -0.34
C ARG A 103 14.64 -16.16 -1.43
N ASN A 104 14.36 -16.91 -2.49
CA ASN A 104 15.35 -17.23 -3.53
C ASN A 104 15.60 -16.08 -4.51
N LEU A 105 14.58 -15.28 -4.82
CA LEU A 105 14.64 -14.24 -5.86
C LEU A 105 14.84 -12.84 -5.28
N LEU A 106 14.23 -12.54 -4.12
CA LEU A 106 14.26 -11.22 -3.48
C LEU A 106 15.07 -11.22 -2.16
N GLY A 107 15.37 -12.39 -1.59
CA GLY A 107 16.13 -12.51 -0.33
C GLY A 107 15.30 -12.30 0.94
N ALA A 108 14.00 -12.04 0.79
CA ALA A 108 13.09 -11.63 1.87
C ALA A 108 12.94 -12.68 2.98
N GLU A 109 12.77 -12.21 4.22
CA GLU A 109 12.20 -13.03 5.29
C GLU A 109 10.70 -13.30 5.02
N THR A 110 10.17 -14.39 5.57
CA THR A 110 8.82 -14.88 5.21
C THR A 110 8.06 -15.39 6.42
N ASP A 111 6.94 -14.75 6.74
CA ASP A 111 5.97 -15.20 7.73
C ASP A 111 4.64 -15.61 7.08
N ARG A 112 3.78 -16.27 7.86
CA ARG A 112 2.42 -16.65 7.45
C ARG A 112 1.41 -16.10 8.46
N PHE A 113 0.37 -15.43 7.97
CA PHE A 113 -0.77 -14.98 8.75
C PHE A 113 -2.02 -15.70 8.25
N VAL A 114 -2.90 -16.19 9.13
CA VAL A 114 -4.04 -17.04 8.74
C VAL A 114 -5.35 -16.41 9.17
N LEU A 115 -6.22 -16.11 8.21
CA LEU A 115 -7.61 -15.69 8.44
C LEU A 115 -8.49 -16.92 8.72
N GLU A 116 -9.33 -16.86 9.77
CA GLU A 116 -10.29 -17.94 10.08
C GLU A 116 -11.46 -17.95 9.08
N ASP A 117 -12.08 -16.81 8.79
CA ASP A 117 -13.05 -16.63 7.70
C ASP A 117 -12.65 -15.50 6.74
N VAL A 118 -12.50 -15.84 5.46
CA VAL A 118 -12.17 -14.89 4.37
C VAL A 118 -13.39 -14.09 3.88
N TYR A 119 -14.58 -14.37 4.44
CA TYR A 119 -15.83 -13.70 4.11
C TYR A 119 -16.37 -12.80 5.24
N ASP A 120 -15.80 -12.85 6.44
CA ASP A 120 -16.04 -11.83 7.45
C ASP A 120 -15.21 -10.57 7.15
N TYR A 121 -15.88 -9.43 7.03
CA TYR A 121 -15.23 -8.15 6.75
C TYR A 121 -14.73 -7.47 8.01
N ASP A 122 -15.48 -7.59 9.12
CA ASP A 122 -15.21 -6.88 10.36
C ASP A 122 -14.00 -7.54 11.05
N GLU A 123 -13.96 -8.88 11.11
CA GLU A 123 -12.80 -9.63 11.64
C GLU A 123 -11.54 -9.41 10.77
N ALA A 124 -11.67 -9.47 9.44
CA ALA A 124 -10.53 -9.22 8.54
C ALA A 124 -10.03 -7.76 8.63
N PHE A 125 -10.89 -6.80 8.95
CA PHE A 125 -10.49 -5.41 9.19
C PHE A 125 -9.77 -5.25 10.54
N GLU A 126 -10.29 -5.83 11.62
CA GLU A 126 -9.64 -5.80 12.94
C GLU A 126 -8.25 -6.45 12.88
N GLN A 127 -8.13 -7.63 12.26
CA GLN A 127 -6.84 -8.32 12.09
C GLN A 127 -5.86 -7.56 11.19
N ALA A 128 -6.33 -6.94 10.11
CA ALA A 128 -5.49 -6.09 9.26
C ALA A 128 -4.99 -4.85 10.01
N PHE A 129 -5.86 -4.21 10.81
CA PHE A 129 -5.52 -3.01 11.58
C PHE A 129 -4.49 -3.33 12.66
N GLU A 130 -4.66 -4.43 13.42
CA GLU A 130 -3.67 -4.88 14.40
C GLU A 130 -2.33 -5.23 13.74
N LEU A 131 -2.35 -5.98 12.63
CA LEU A 131 -1.14 -6.41 11.93
C LEU A 131 -0.33 -5.23 11.38
N ILE A 132 -0.98 -4.29 10.66
CA ILE A 132 -0.31 -3.11 10.11
C ILE A 132 0.18 -2.19 11.25
N THR A 133 -0.59 -2.04 12.34
CA THR A 133 -0.17 -1.25 13.51
C THR A 133 1.09 -1.82 14.15
N ALA A 134 1.21 -3.15 14.28
CA ALA A 134 2.37 -3.79 14.88
C ALA A 134 3.67 -3.53 14.09
N GLU A 135 3.61 -3.67 12.76
CA GLU A 135 4.75 -3.39 11.88
C GLU A 135 5.17 -1.91 11.95
N LEU A 136 4.22 -0.98 11.96
CA LEU A 136 4.50 0.46 12.09
C LEU A 136 5.07 0.83 13.48
N ASP A 137 4.63 0.17 14.56
CA ASP A 137 5.13 0.40 15.92
C ASP A 137 6.57 -0.16 16.13
N ASP A 138 6.97 -1.19 15.38
CA ASP A 138 8.35 -1.65 15.28
C ASP A 138 9.21 -0.79 14.32
N GLY A 139 8.58 0.08 13.51
CA GLY A 139 9.24 1.05 12.62
C GLY A 139 9.46 0.57 11.18
N ASN A 140 8.68 -0.42 10.73
CA ASN A 140 8.72 -0.96 9.37
C ASN A 140 7.85 -0.16 8.40
N GLU A 141 8.13 -0.31 7.11
CA GLU A 141 7.34 0.22 6.00
C GLU A 141 6.41 -0.88 5.47
N VAL A 142 5.11 -0.59 5.30
CA VAL A 142 4.09 -1.63 5.09
C VAL A 142 3.43 -1.52 3.72
N TRP A 143 3.62 -2.55 2.90
CA TRP A 143 3.12 -2.65 1.52
C TRP A 143 2.00 -3.68 1.40
N VAL A 144 0.74 -3.21 1.39
CA VAL A 144 -0.47 -4.03 1.35
C VAL A 144 -0.90 -4.32 -0.09
N ASN A 145 -0.69 -5.56 -0.55
CA ASN A 145 -1.16 -6.01 -1.85
C ASN A 145 -2.64 -6.44 -1.76
N VAL A 146 -3.49 -5.97 -2.68
CA VAL A 146 -4.94 -6.28 -2.69
C VAL A 146 -5.38 -7.20 -3.86
N ALA A 147 -4.42 -7.80 -4.56
CA ALA A 147 -4.64 -8.43 -5.87
C ALA A 147 -5.50 -9.70 -5.91
N ALA A 148 -5.26 -10.68 -5.01
CA ALA A 148 -5.62 -12.10 -5.26
C ALA A 148 -6.55 -12.77 -4.23
N MET A 149 -6.84 -12.16 -3.08
CA MET A 149 -7.80 -12.68 -2.09
C MET A 149 -9.26 -12.33 -2.47
N PRO A 150 -10.28 -12.93 -1.82
CA PRO A 150 -11.67 -12.48 -1.94
C PRO A 150 -11.80 -10.97 -1.62
N ARG A 151 -12.73 -10.30 -2.33
CA ARG A 151 -12.91 -8.85 -2.23
C ARG A 151 -13.17 -8.35 -0.81
N THR A 152 -13.77 -9.17 0.05
CA THR A 152 -13.93 -8.90 1.48
C THR A 152 -12.59 -8.56 2.13
N VAL A 153 -11.62 -9.48 2.06
CA VAL A 153 -10.27 -9.32 2.60
C VAL A 153 -9.55 -8.16 1.91
N SER A 154 -9.57 -8.10 0.57
CA SER A 154 -8.89 -7.02 -0.16
C SER A 154 -9.40 -5.62 0.20
N PHE A 155 -10.70 -5.46 0.45
CA PHE A 155 -11.26 -4.17 0.91
C PHE A 155 -11.05 -3.92 2.40
N ALA A 156 -11.09 -4.96 3.24
CA ALA A 156 -10.82 -4.83 4.68
C ALA A 156 -9.38 -4.37 4.94
N PHE A 157 -8.38 -5.03 4.31
CA PHE A 157 -6.97 -4.67 4.41
C PHE A 157 -6.67 -3.29 3.82
N ALA A 158 -7.24 -2.96 2.66
CA ALA A 158 -7.14 -1.60 2.12
C ALA A 158 -7.73 -0.56 3.08
N THR A 159 -8.91 -0.80 3.64
CA THR A 159 -9.57 0.15 4.54
C THR A 159 -8.81 0.29 5.86
N ALA A 160 -8.21 -0.78 6.39
CA ALA A 160 -7.35 -0.71 7.57
C ALA A 160 -6.11 0.15 7.32
N ALA A 161 -5.38 -0.09 6.22
CA ALA A 161 -4.24 0.72 5.80
C ALA A 161 -4.63 2.20 5.60
N HIS A 162 -5.74 2.45 4.89
CA HIS A 162 -6.22 3.79 4.61
C HIS A 162 -6.70 4.55 5.86
N SER A 163 -7.26 3.85 6.86
CA SER A 163 -7.59 4.44 8.17
C SER A 163 -6.31 4.82 8.93
N LEU A 164 -5.31 3.94 8.96
CA LEU A 164 -4.02 4.21 9.61
C LEU A 164 -3.29 5.39 8.97
N MET A 165 -3.32 5.52 7.63
CA MET A 165 -2.81 6.72 6.91
C MET A 165 -3.48 8.04 7.32
N VAL A 166 -4.72 7.99 7.85
CA VAL A 166 -5.48 9.18 8.28
C VAL A 166 -5.30 9.44 9.78
N GLU A 167 -5.20 8.39 10.60
CA GLU A 167 -5.06 8.49 12.05
C GLU A 167 -3.60 8.73 12.50
N ARG A 168 -2.63 8.08 11.84
CA ARG A 168 -1.20 8.12 12.13
C ARG A 168 -0.47 8.97 11.07
N GLN A 169 -0.70 10.28 11.10
CA GLN A 169 -0.23 11.20 10.03
C GLN A 169 1.30 11.21 9.84
N ASP A 170 2.07 10.96 10.91
CA ASP A 170 3.54 10.91 10.86
C ASP A 170 4.07 9.63 10.19
N ASP A 171 3.29 8.54 10.22
CA ASP A 171 3.64 7.22 9.66
C ASP A 171 3.05 7.03 8.24
N ARG A 172 2.32 8.02 7.71
CA ARG A 172 1.56 7.91 6.45
C ARG A 172 2.44 7.65 5.23
N GLU A 173 3.68 8.16 5.22
CA GLU A 173 4.64 7.92 4.13
C GLU A 173 5.29 6.52 4.20
N ALA A 174 4.92 5.69 5.19
CA ALA A 174 5.37 4.31 5.36
C ALA A 174 4.22 3.27 5.19
N ILE A 175 3.08 3.67 4.60
CA ILE A 175 1.91 2.80 4.37
C ILE A 175 1.49 2.90 2.91
N HIS A 176 1.62 1.79 2.18
CA HIS A 176 1.32 1.70 0.75
C HIS A 176 0.26 0.62 0.52
N THR A 177 -0.82 0.95 -0.19
CA THR A 177 -1.80 -0.03 -0.66
C THR A 177 -1.68 -0.14 -2.17
N TYR A 178 -1.51 -1.35 -2.71
CA TYR A 178 -1.23 -1.52 -4.14
C TYR A 178 -1.94 -2.71 -4.80
N TYR A 179 -2.14 -2.58 -6.10
CA TYR A 179 -2.79 -3.56 -6.95
C TYR A 179 -1.91 -3.89 -8.18
N THR A 180 -1.82 -5.17 -8.52
CA THR A 180 -1.21 -5.64 -9.77
C THR A 180 -2.29 -6.16 -10.71
N ALA A 181 -2.32 -5.64 -11.94
CA ALA A 181 -3.17 -6.14 -13.01
C ALA A 181 -2.51 -7.37 -13.68
N PRO A 182 -3.26 -8.43 -14.03
CA PRO A 182 -2.73 -9.53 -14.85
C PRO A 182 -2.56 -9.11 -16.32
N GLU A 183 -1.71 -9.85 -17.03
CA GLU A 183 -1.62 -9.78 -18.50
C GLU A 183 -2.80 -10.54 -19.15
N LYS A 184 -3.17 -11.70 -18.57
CA LYS A 184 -4.15 -12.66 -19.12
C LYS A 184 -4.88 -13.41 -17.98
N TYR A 185 -6.14 -13.78 -18.23
CA TYR A 185 -7.01 -14.55 -17.32
C TYR A 185 -7.22 -15.95 -17.89
N LEU A 186 -6.97 -17.00 -17.10
CA LEU A 186 -7.05 -18.39 -17.57
C LEU A 186 -8.47 -18.97 -17.50
N GLU A 187 -9.39 -18.35 -16.75
CA GLU A 187 -10.75 -18.87 -16.57
C GLU A 187 -11.55 -18.90 -17.88
N THR A 188 -11.23 -18.04 -18.84
CA THR A 188 -11.83 -18.06 -20.18
C THR A 188 -11.35 -19.25 -21.00
N GLU A 189 -10.06 -19.58 -20.94
CA GLU A 189 -9.47 -20.71 -21.67
C GLU A 189 -9.87 -22.05 -21.06
N LEU A 190 -9.92 -22.13 -19.72
CA LEU A 190 -10.51 -23.27 -19.01
C LEU A 190 -11.97 -23.48 -19.41
N ALA A 191 -12.74 -22.41 -19.58
CA ALA A 191 -14.13 -22.49 -20.05
C ALA A 191 -14.26 -22.81 -21.55
N GLU A 192 -13.21 -22.65 -22.35
CA GLU A 192 -13.17 -23.01 -23.78
C GLU A 192 -12.74 -24.46 -23.96
N GLU A 193 -11.65 -24.91 -23.31
CA GLU A 193 -11.25 -26.31 -23.25
C GLU A 193 -12.35 -27.23 -22.70
N LEU A 194 -13.09 -26.79 -21.67
CA LEU A 194 -14.24 -27.55 -21.16
C LEU A 194 -15.38 -27.68 -22.19
N ARG A 195 -15.59 -26.70 -23.07
CA ARG A 195 -16.59 -26.79 -24.16
C ARG A 195 -16.10 -27.71 -25.27
N GLU A 196 -14.87 -27.54 -25.72
CA GLU A 196 -14.29 -28.38 -26.78
C GLU A 196 -14.09 -29.84 -26.32
N GLY A 197 -13.90 -30.05 -25.01
CA GLY A 197 -13.98 -31.36 -24.35
C GLY A 197 -15.39 -31.96 -24.32
N ILE A 198 -16.45 -31.14 -24.14
CA ILE A 198 -17.84 -31.59 -24.30
C ILE A 198 -18.10 -31.95 -25.77
N ASP A 199 -17.72 -31.12 -26.74
CA ASP A 199 -17.86 -31.39 -28.18
C ASP A 199 -17.08 -32.64 -28.64
N LEU A 200 -16.02 -33.02 -27.92
CA LEU A 200 -15.32 -34.29 -28.11
C LEU A 200 -16.12 -35.46 -27.52
N LEU A 201 -16.61 -35.33 -26.29
CA LEU A 201 -17.40 -36.37 -25.62
C LEU A 201 -18.75 -36.64 -26.30
N GLU A 202 -19.45 -35.61 -26.79
CA GLU A 202 -20.68 -35.76 -27.56
C GLU A 202 -20.41 -36.45 -28.90
N ALA A 203 -19.36 -36.08 -29.63
CA ALA A 203 -18.96 -36.76 -30.86
C ALA A 203 -18.56 -38.24 -30.62
N LEU A 204 -17.94 -38.54 -29.48
CA LEU A 204 -17.63 -39.92 -29.05
C LEU A 204 -18.87 -40.73 -28.70
N ILE A 205 -19.95 -40.09 -28.21
CA ILE A 205 -21.22 -40.73 -27.85
C ILE A 205 -22.10 -40.95 -29.10
N ASP A 206 -22.28 -39.93 -29.93
CA ASP A 206 -23.15 -39.98 -31.12
C ASP A 206 -22.65 -40.99 -32.16
N GLY A 207 -21.34 -41.15 -32.27
CA GLY A 207 -20.70 -42.15 -33.12
C GLY A 207 -20.40 -43.49 -32.42
N TRP A 208 -20.83 -43.70 -31.16
CA TRP A 208 -20.62 -44.97 -30.47
C TRP A 208 -21.56 -46.06 -31.00
N ASP A 209 -21.11 -46.81 -32.00
CA ASP A 209 -21.60 -48.17 -32.20
C ASP A 209 -20.68 -49.16 -31.47
N ALA A 210 -21.29 -50.12 -30.77
CA ALA A 210 -20.56 -51.13 -29.99
C ALA A 210 -19.76 -52.12 -30.87
N THR A 211 -19.85 -51.98 -32.19
CA THR A 211 -19.14 -52.79 -33.19
C THR A 211 -17.90 -52.12 -33.79
N GLU A 212 -17.66 -50.82 -33.57
CA GLU A 212 -16.47 -50.11 -34.11
C GLU A 212 -15.51 -49.59 -33.01
N PRO A 213 -14.19 -49.60 -33.23
CA PRO A 213 -13.22 -49.02 -32.30
C PRO A 213 -13.36 -47.50 -32.15
N VAL A 214 -13.20 -46.99 -30.93
CA VAL A 214 -13.28 -45.56 -30.58
C VAL A 214 -12.38 -44.66 -31.45
N GLU A 215 -11.16 -45.14 -31.76
CA GLU A 215 -10.18 -44.42 -32.60
C GLU A 215 -10.70 -44.15 -34.03
N THR A 216 -11.63 -44.98 -34.53
CA THR A 216 -12.26 -44.86 -35.86
C THR A 216 -13.40 -43.84 -35.88
N VAL A 217 -14.02 -43.57 -34.72
CA VAL A 217 -15.23 -42.74 -34.60
C VAL A 217 -14.91 -41.26 -34.73
N VAL A 218 -13.91 -40.78 -33.98
CA VAL A 218 -13.56 -39.35 -33.90
C VAL A 218 -12.14 -39.05 -34.39
N GLY A 219 -11.36 -40.09 -34.67
CA GLY A 219 -9.94 -39.99 -35.01
C GLY A 219 -9.08 -39.89 -33.75
N ARG A 220 -8.10 -40.79 -33.62
CA ARG A 220 -7.17 -40.82 -32.49
C ARG A 220 -6.41 -39.49 -32.31
N GLU A 221 -5.99 -38.88 -33.41
CA GLU A 221 -5.32 -37.56 -33.47
C GLU A 221 -6.07 -36.51 -32.64
N ARG A 222 -7.36 -36.28 -32.92
CA ARG A 222 -8.22 -35.34 -32.17
C ARG A 222 -8.36 -35.66 -30.67
N ILE A 223 -8.16 -36.91 -30.25
CA ILE A 223 -8.18 -37.32 -28.83
C ILE A 223 -6.83 -37.04 -28.18
N ASP A 224 -5.73 -37.41 -28.83
CA ASP A 224 -4.37 -37.17 -28.35
C ASP A 224 -4.09 -35.64 -28.31
N ASP A 225 -4.51 -34.86 -29.33
CA ASP A 225 -4.46 -33.39 -29.37
C ASP A 225 -5.18 -32.73 -28.18
N ARG A 226 -6.42 -33.16 -27.90
CA ARG A 226 -7.22 -32.61 -26.78
C ARG A 226 -6.59 -32.93 -25.43
N LEU A 227 -6.04 -34.15 -25.32
CA LEU A 227 -5.38 -34.61 -24.10
C LEU A 227 -4.02 -33.91 -23.89
N GLU A 228 -3.37 -33.42 -24.94
CA GLU A 228 -2.22 -32.53 -24.86
C GLU A 228 -2.64 -31.13 -24.40
N SER A 229 -3.60 -30.47 -25.08
CA SER A 229 -4.07 -29.12 -24.73
C SER A 229 -4.58 -29.03 -23.27
N VAL A 230 -5.40 -29.98 -22.82
CA VAL A 230 -5.90 -30.04 -21.43
C VAL A 230 -4.76 -30.25 -20.42
N ARG A 231 -3.67 -30.93 -20.79
CA ARG A 231 -2.49 -31.08 -19.92
C ARG A 231 -1.64 -29.82 -19.88
N GLU A 232 -1.44 -29.15 -21.01
CA GLU A 232 -0.68 -27.90 -21.06
C GLU A 232 -1.39 -26.79 -20.27
N LEU A 233 -2.71 -26.64 -20.47
CA LEU A 233 -3.51 -25.67 -19.74
C LEU A 233 -3.60 -25.97 -18.23
N LEU A 234 -3.76 -27.24 -17.85
CA LEU A 234 -3.72 -27.63 -16.43
C LEU A 234 -2.33 -27.40 -15.81
N ALA A 235 -1.25 -27.68 -16.55
CA ALA A 235 0.10 -27.40 -16.08
C ALA A 235 0.38 -25.90 -15.94
N GLU A 236 -0.15 -25.05 -16.83
CA GLU A 236 -0.05 -23.59 -16.68
C GLU A 236 -0.88 -23.08 -15.49
N PHE A 237 -2.07 -23.65 -15.25
CA PHE A 237 -2.89 -23.35 -14.07
C PHE A 237 -2.22 -23.81 -12.76
N ASP A 238 -1.65 -25.01 -12.69
CA ASP A 238 -0.94 -25.52 -11.51
C ASP A 238 0.37 -24.73 -11.22
N GLU A 239 1.00 -24.17 -12.26
CA GLU A 239 2.26 -23.41 -12.16
C GLU A 239 2.04 -21.91 -11.87
N ARG A 240 1.00 -21.28 -12.43
CA ARG A 240 0.78 -19.82 -12.36
C ARG A 240 -0.50 -19.38 -11.66
N GLY A 241 -1.54 -20.23 -11.61
CA GLY A 241 -2.82 -19.88 -11.00
C GLY A 241 -3.94 -19.52 -11.98
N THR A 242 -4.89 -18.71 -11.51
CA THR A 242 -6.02 -18.18 -12.29
C THR A 242 -5.60 -17.13 -13.33
N THR A 243 -4.43 -16.53 -13.19
CA THR A 243 -3.95 -15.47 -14.09
C THR A 243 -2.48 -15.63 -14.47
N ILE A 244 -2.10 -14.98 -15.57
CA ILE A 244 -0.74 -14.99 -16.10
C ILE A 244 -0.19 -13.57 -16.09
N GLY A 245 1.07 -13.47 -15.68
CA GLY A 245 1.90 -12.28 -15.79
C GLY A 245 1.49 -11.12 -14.89
N ALA A 246 2.16 -10.00 -15.11
CA ALA A 246 1.84 -8.71 -14.54
C ALA A 246 1.83 -7.68 -15.67
N LYS A 247 0.78 -6.88 -15.77
CA LYS A 247 0.64 -5.92 -16.86
C LYS A 247 1.28 -4.59 -16.49
N GLU A 248 2.22 -4.14 -17.32
CA GLU A 248 2.80 -2.80 -17.25
C GLU A 248 1.72 -1.73 -17.48
N ILE A 249 1.66 -0.74 -16.58
CA ILE A 249 0.77 0.42 -16.57
C ILE A 249 1.60 1.64 -16.14
N ASP A 250 1.49 2.75 -16.88
CA ASP A 250 2.24 4.00 -16.63
C ASP A 250 3.79 3.87 -16.48
N GLY A 251 4.37 2.72 -16.86
CA GLY A 251 5.81 2.43 -16.77
C GLY A 251 6.25 1.50 -15.62
N GLY A 252 5.30 0.89 -14.90
CA GLY A 252 5.58 -0.13 -13.87
C GLY A 252 4.49 -1.19 -13.77
N HIS A 253 4.69 -2.22 -12.95
CA HIS A 253 3.75 -3.34 -12.75
C HIS A 253 2.87 -3.18 -11.50
N ILE A 254 3.17 -2.18 -10.66
CA ILE A 254 2.50 -1.87 -9.40
C ILE A 254 1.67 -0.59 -9.58
N VAL A 255 0.37 -0.69 -9.30
CA VAL A 255 -0.54 0.47 -9.23
C VAL A 255 -0.87 0.73 -7.77
N GLU A 256 -0.24 1.75 -7.18
CA GLU A 256 -0.58 2.24 -5.85
C GLU A 256 -2.01 2.85 -5.84
N LEU A 257 -2.71 2.70 -4.72
CA LEU A 257 -4.06 3.19 -4.46
C LEU A 257 -4.00 4.35 -3.44
N PRO A 258 -3.70 5.59 -3.87
CA PRO A 258 -3.30 6.65 -2.94
C PRO A 258 -4.49 7.28 -2.21
N VAL A 259 -4.29 7.55 -0.92
CA VAL A 259 -5.30 8.14 -0.01
C VAL A 259 -5.02 9.63 0.19
N ALA A 260 -6.07 10.45 0.19
CA ALA A 260 -6.04 11.82 0.71
C ALA A 260 -6.72 11.89 2.09
N SER A 261 -6.24 12.79 2.94
CA SER A 261 -7.07 13.27 4.05
C SER A 261 -8.33 13.94 3.47
N PHE A 262 -9.52 13.48 3.88
CA PHE A 262 -10.84 14.01 3.46
C PHE A 262 -11.14 15.45 3.96
N SER A 263 -10.10 16.23 4.23
CA SER A 263 -10.17 17.61 4.70
C SER A 263 -10.43 18.57 3.53
N ASN A 264 -11.66 19.11 3.44
CA ASN A 264 -12.08 20.09 2.43
C ASN A 264 -10.98 21.08 2.01
N VAL A 265 -10.63 21.08 0.72
CA VAL A 265 -9.67 22.02 0.12
C VAL A 265 -10.23 23.44 0.21
N LYS A 266 -9.39 24.39 0.62
CA LYS A 266 -9.75 25.81 0.77
C LYS A 266 -9.39 26.57 -0.51
N PRO A 267 -10.03 27.69 -0.86
CA PRO A 267 -9.77 28.39 -2.13
C PRO A 267 -8.31 28.81 -2.38
N PHE A 268 -7.51 29.07 -1.33
CA PHE A 268 -6.07 29.36 -1.48
C PHE A 268 -5.16 28.12 -1.44
N GLU A 269 -5.69 26.97 -1.05
CA GLU A 269 -5.04 25.67 -1.25
C GLU A 269 -5.26 25.21 -2.70
N GLU A 270 -6.49 25.31 -3.18
CA GLU A 270 -6.91 25.02 -4.56
C GLU A 270 -6.05 25.76 -5.60
N LEU A 271 -5.83 27.07 -5.43
CA LEU A 271 -4.93 27.85 -6.29
C LEU A 271 -3.49 27.31 -6.32
N ILE A 272 -2.99 26.75 -5.21
CA ILE A 272 -1.65 26.15 -5.15
C ILE A 272 -1.64 24.78 -5.84
N LEU A 273 -2.72 24.00 -5.71
CA LEU A 273 -2.84 22.70 -6.37
C LEU A 273 -2.95 22.84 -7.89
N TYR A 274 -3.80 23.72 -8.40
CA TYR A 274 -3.83 24.03 -9.84
C TYR A 274 -2.47 24.55 -10.32
N LYS A 275 -1.82 25.45 -9.57
CA LYS A 275 -0.51 25.98 -9.98
C LYS A 275 0.57 24.91 -10.12
N LEU A 276 0.60 23.93 -9.22
CA LEU A 276 1.50 22.77 -9.32
C LEU A 276 1.05 21.75 -10.37
N GLY A 277 -0.23 21.74 -10.76
CA GLY A 277 -0.74 20.92 -11.87
C GLY A 277 -0.47 21.53 -13.26
N GLU A 278 -0.34 22.86 -13.35
CA GLU A 278 -0.05 23.59 -14.59
C GLU A 278 1.46 23.78 -14.83
N ASP A 279 2.20 24.29 -13.84
CA ASP A 279 3.65 24.56 -13.95
C ASP A 279 4.51 23.31 -13.63
N GLY A 280 3.96 22.32 -12.91
CA GLY A 280 4.66 21.10 -12.49
C GLY A 280 5.45 21.27 -11.17
N GLU A 281 6.75 21.02 -11.21
CA GLU A 281 7.64 21.10 -10.04
C GLU A 281 8.33 22.47 -9.90
N PHE A 282 8.60 22.89 -8.66
CA PHE A 282 9.38 24.09 -8.33
C PHE A 282 10.57 23.72 -7.45
N ASP A 283 11.73 24.35 -7.67
CA ASP A 283 12.95 24.09 -6.88
C ASP A 283 12.85 24.68 -5.46
N SER A 284 11.87 25.56 -5.20
CA SER A 284 11.49 25.92 -3.84
C SER A 284 10.06 26.46 -3.71
N VAL A 285 9.49 26.33 -2.50
CA VAL A 285 8.24 26.99 -2.08
C VAL A 285 8.28 28.53 -2.23
N SER A 286 9.47 29.15 -2.28
CA SER A 286 9.60 30.60 -2.51
C SER A 286 9.47 30.99 -3.98
N GLU A 287 9.88 30.11 -4.89
CA GLU A 287 9.72 30.28 -6.33
C GLU A 287 8.25 30.10 -6.74
N LEU A 288 7.60 29.05 -6.21
CA LEU A 288 6.14 28.85 -6.28
C LEU A 288 5.37 30.08 -5.77
N ALA A 289 5.78 30.65 -4.64
CA ALA A 289 5.17 31.86 -4.09
C ALA A 289 5.37 33.10 -4.98
N GLU A 290 6.49 33.21 -5.69
CA GLU A 290 6.72 34.31 -6.65
C GLU A 290 5.91 34.10 -7.95
N SER A 291 5.85 32.88 -8.48
CA SER A 291 5.02 32.55 -9.65
C SER A 291 3.53 32.83 -9.38
N LEU A 292 3.01 32.35 -8.25
CA LEU A 292 1.62 32.57 -7.83
C LEU A 292 1.29 34.06 -7.58
N ALA A 293 2.24 34.85 -7.07
CA ALA A 293 2.03 36.29 -6.88
C ALA A 293 1.90 37.04 -8.23
N ARG A 294 2.74 36.69 -9.22
CA ARG A 294 2.67 37.26 -10.58
C ARG A 294 1.34 36.96 -11.25
N GLU A 295 0.86 35.71 -11.14
CA GLU A 295 -0.38 35.24 -11.76
C GLU A 295 -1.63 35.88 -11.17
N LEU A 296 -1.71 35.94 -9.83
CA LEU A 296 -2.81 36.61 -9.12
C LEU A 296 -2.76 38.15 -9.24
N ASN A 297 -1.70 38.71 -9.86
CA ASN A 297 -1.40 40.15 -9.89
C ASN A 297 -1.39 40.75 -8.47
N GLU A 298 -0.80 40.01 -7.52
CA GLU A 298 -0.65 40.36 -6.11
C GLU A 298 0.78 40.81 -5.80
N GLU A 299 0.96 41.64 -4.77
CA GLU A 299 2.31 42.09 -4.38
C GLU A 299 3.08 40.98 -3.65
N TYR A 300 4.24 40.58 -4.19
CA TYR A 300 5.12 39.57 -3.59
C TYR A 300 5.79 40.10 -2.31
N THR A 301 5.04 40.03 -1.22
CA THR A 301 5.43 40.46 0.13
C THR A 301 5.85 39.26 0.98
N ASP A 302 6.62 39.51 2.05
CA ASP A 302 6.93 38.50 3.08
C ASP A 302 5.66 37.87 3.69
N SER A 303 4.55 38.63 3.76
CA SER A 303 3.25 38.15 4.20
C SER A 303 2.64 37.13 3.21
N PHE A 304 2.65 37.44 1.91
CA PHE A 304 2.20 36.52 0.87
C PHE A 304 3.06 35.25 0.84
N ARG A 305 4.38 35.40 0.86
CA ARG A 305 5.33 34.27 0.92
C ARG A 305 5.10 33.38 2.13
N SER A 306 4.89 33.97 3.31
CA SER A 306 4.58 33.23 4.55
C SER A 306 3.24 32.48 4.46
N LYS A 307 2.22 33.08 3.83
CA LYS A 307 0.91 32.47 3.56
C LYS A 307 1.02 31.27 2.62
N VAL A 308 1.85 31.34 1.58
CA VAL A 308 2.14 30.21 0.67
C VAL A 308 2.88 29.11 1.43
N ILE A 309 3.96 29.42 2.15
CA ILE A 309 4.73 28.43 2.94
C ILE A 309 3.81 27.65 3.90
N TYR A 310 3.00 28.35 4.70
CA TYR A 310 2.06 27.70 5.64
C TYR A 310 0.92 26.92 4.94
N THR A 311 0.60 27.24 3.69
CA THR A 311 -0.43 26.52 2.93
C THR A 311 0.14 25.28 2.24
N VAL A 312 1.36 25.36 1.69
CA VAL A 312 2.12 24.21 1.19
C VAL A 312 2.42 23.22 2.31
N ASP A 313 2.82 23.69 3.50
CA ASP A 313 3.08 22.82 4.65
C ASP A 313 1.81 22.05 5.08
N ARG A 314 0.65 22.73 5.14
CA ARG A 314 -0.65 22.09 5.40
C ARG A 314 -1.13 21.17 4.27
N LEU A 315 -0.68 21.39 3.04
CA LEU A 315 -0.93 20.49 1.90
C LEU A 315 0.09 19.35 1.79
N GLY A 316 1.22 19.44 2.51
CA GLY A 316 2.27 18.45 2.59
C GLY A 316 1.90 17.22 3.43
N PRO A 317 2.85 16.29 3.63
CA PRO A 317 2.61 14.94 4.19
C PRO A 317 1.87 14.93 5.53
N GLY A 318 2.46 15.56 6.56
CA GLY A 318 1.89 15.78 7.91
C GLY A 318 0.74 16.81 7.95
N GLY A 319 -0.12 16.78 6.94
CA GLY A 319 -1.24 17.68 6.72
C GLY A 319 -2.31 17.00 5.88
N LYS A 320 -2.41 17.37 4.59
CA LYS A 320 -3.32 16.70 3.64
C LYS A 320 -2.61 15.74 2.69
N GLY A 321 -1.32 15.89 2.45
CA GLY A 321 -0.52 15.13 1.48
C GLY A 321 -1.11 15.15 0.07
N TYR A 322 -1.42 16.34 -0.44
CA TYR A 322 -1.60 16.60 -1.87
C TYR A 322 -0.30 17.09 -2.53
N ILE A 323 0.72 17.41 -1.73
CA ILE A 323 2.04 17.90 -2.15
C ILE A 323 3.13 17.02 -1.53
N GLU A 324 4.12 16.65 -2.31
CA GLU A 324 5.36 16.00 -1.87
C GLU A 324 6.52 17.03 -1.79
N ARG A 325 7.49 16.78 -0.92
CA ARG A 325 8.63 17.68 -0.67
C ARG A 325 9.95 16.92 -0.59
N GLU A 326 10.75 16.99 -1.65
CA GLU A 326 12.04 16.30 -1.74
C GLU A 326 13.19 17.23 -1.32
N GLU A 327 14.11 16.78 -0.46
CA GLU A 327 15.24 17.61 0.01
C GLU A 327 16.33 17.76 -1.06
N HIS A 328 16.42 18.93 -1.68
CA HIS A 328 17.45 19.26 -2.66
C HIS A 328 18.51 20.21 -2.06
N GLY A 329 19.30 19.66 -1.13
CA GLY A 329 20.54 20.25 -0.59
C GLY A 329 20.39 21.42 0.39
N LYS A 330 19.54 22.41 0.08
CA LYS A 330 19.14 23.52 0.98
C LYS A 330 17.73 24.06 0.72
N SER A 331 17.07 23.64 -0.35
CA SER A 331 15.64 23.87 -0.57
C SER A 331 14.90 22.54 -0.60
N TYR A 332 13.58 22.61 -0.49
CA TYR A 332 12.70 21.47 -0.75
C TYR A 332 12.05 21.69 -2.11
N ARG A 333 12.33 20.78 -3.04
CA ARG A 333 11.62 20.70 -4.31
C ARG A 333 10.17 20.35 -4.03
N THR A 334 9.26 21.06 -4.67
CA THR A 334 7.82 21.02 -4.35
C THR A 334 7.05 20.63 -5.61
N ARG A 335 6.33 19.50 -5.55
CA ARG A 335 5.49 18.99 -6.65
C ARG A 335 4.19 18.39 -6.11
N LEU A 336 3.20 18.16 -6.97
CA LEU A 336 2.03 17.37 -6.57
C LEU A 336 2.43 15.96 -6.15
N SER A 337 1.72 15.43 -5.16
CA SER A 337 1.67 13.99 -4.91
C SER A 337 0.77 13.30 -5.92
N ARG A 338 0.81 11.96 -6.02
CA ARG A 338 -0.09 11.22 -6.93
C ARG A 338 -1.57 11.52 -6.66
N ILE A 339 -1.97 11.68 -5.39
CA ILE A 339 -3.34 12.09 -5.06
C ILE A 339 -3.60 13.59 -5.31
N GLY A 340 -2.56 14.43 -5.29
CA GLY A 340 -2.60 15.80 -5.79
C GLY A 340 -2.89 15.88 -7.29
N GLU A 341 -2.21 15.07 -8.10
CA GLU A 341 -2.48 14.96 -9.55
C GLU A 341 -3.94 14.57 -9.83
N LEU A 342 -4.41 13.53 -9.14
CA LEU A 342 -5.78 13.03 -9.27
C LEU A 342 -6.81 14.07 -8.80
N TRP A 343 -6.52 14.80 -7.71
CA TRP A 343 -7.36 15.89 -7.25
C TRP A 343 -7.49 16.99 -8.31
N VAL A 344 -6.37 17.47 -8.87
CA VAL A 344 -6.39 18.49 -9.93
C VAL A 344 -7.18 18.01 -11.14
N ARG A 345 -6.84 16.83 -11.69
CA ARG A 345 -7.54 16.25 -12.86
C ARG A 345 -9.05 16.14 -12.64
N ALA A 346 -9.50 15.76 -11.44
CA ALA A 346 -10.92 15.62 -11.11
C ALA A 346 -11.67 16.96 -10.96
N HIS A 347 -10.98 18.06 -10.66
CA HIS A 347 -11.62 19.36 -10.42
C HIS A 347 -11.50 20.32 -11.62
N SER A 348 -10.42 20.24 -12.41
CA SER A 348 -10.19 21.08 -13.61
C SER A 348 -11.29 20.93 -14.68
N ASP A 349 -11.88 19.75 -14.84
CA ASP A 349 -12.95 19.51 -15.83
C ASP A 349 -14.32 20.14 -15.45
N SER A 350 -14.43 20.76 -14.26
CA SER A 350 -15.65 21.45 -13.81
C SER A 350 -15.98 22.72 -14.61
N GLY A 351 -15.14 23.11 -15.59
CA GLY A 351 -15.31 24.30 -16.42
C GLY A 351 -16.34 24.19 -17.56
N LEU A 352 -16.88 23.00 -17.85
CA LEU A 352 -17.80 22.76 -18.99
C LEU A 352 -19.22 22.34 -18.53
N GLY A 353 -19.91 23.20 -17.76
CA GLY A 353 -21.15 22.79 -17.08
C GLY A 353 -22.20 23.84 -16.68
N HIS A 354 -22.24 25.03 -17.31
CA HIS A 354 -23.29 26.05 -17.07
C HIS A 354 -23.82 26.65 -18.39
#